data_AF-A0A4Y7U457-F1
#
_entry.id   AF-A0A4Y7U457-F1
#
_cell.length_a   1.000
_cell.length_b   1.000
_cell.length_c   1.000
_cell.angle_alpha   90.00
_cell.angle_beta   90.00
_cell.angle_gamma   90.00
#
_symmetry.space_group_name_H-M   'P 1'
#
loop_
_entity.id
_entity.type
_entity.pdbx_description
1 polymer ?
#
loop_
_entity_poly.entity_id
_entity_poly.type
_entity_poly.pdbx_seq_one_letter_code
_entity_poly.pdbx_strand_id
1 'polypeptide(L)'
;SINKGLWGTSVGGKETLTSSQPLPGDAYPSQLQKEGEEKVRLHFEQGELVGLNGQFDKPSNNIVALEKLANTFAIGRDIHVGDTIIGIKGRVGFEAAAPLIIFKAHHLLEKHTLGKWQQYWKEQL
;
A
#
# COMPACT_ATOMS: atom_id res chain seq x y z
N SER A 1 -8.59 -12.91 -12.20
CA SER A 1 -7.65 -13.59 -11.31
C SER A 1 -7.30 -12.65 -10.18
N ILE A 2 -7.42 -13.10 -8.93
CA ILE A 2 -7.15 -12.29 -7.74
C ILE A 2 -6.16 -13.08 -6.87
N ASN A 3 -5.08 -12.44 -6.45
CA ASN A 3 -4.16 -13.00 -5.46
C ASN A 3 -4.09 -12.05 -4.28
N LYS A 4 -4.55 -12.51 -3.11
CA LYS A 4 -4.66 -11.70 -1.89
C LYS A 4 -3.69 -12.22 -0.83
N GLY A 5 -2.86 -11.32 -0.31
CA GLY A 5 -1.98 -11.55 0.82
C GLY A 5 -2.19 -10.52 1.92
N LEU A 6 -1.38 -10.63 2.99
CA LEU A 6 -1.38 -9.66 4.11
C LEU A 6 -1.04 -8.25 3.64
N TRP A 7 -0.11 -8.13 2.69
CA TRP A 7 0.47 -6.87 2.24
C TRP A 7 -0.26 -6.26 1.03
N GLY A 8 -1.37 -6.85 0.61
CA GLY A 8 -2.14 -6.32 -0.52
C GLY A 8 -2.67 -7.41 -1.43
N THR A 9 -3.38 -6.97 -2.46
CA THR A 9 -4.09 -7.81 -3.41
C THR A 9 -3.68 -7.43 -4.82
N SER A 10 -3.30 -8.40 -5.65
CA SER A 10 -3.11 -8.18 -7.08
C SER A 10 -4.32 -8.65 -7.88
N VAL A 11 -4.65 -7.87 -8.90
CA VAL A 11 -5.79 -8.04 -9.80
C VAL A 11 -5.24 -8.19 -11.21
N GLY A 12 -5.44 -9.37 -11.78
CA GLY A 12 -5.11 -9.68 -13.17
C GLY A 12 -6.34 -10.21 -13.90
N GLY A 13 -6.43 -10.01 -15.20
CA GLY A 13 -7.62 -10.44 -15.94
C GLY A 13 -7.69 -9.83 -17.32
N LYS A 14 -8.86 -9.93 -17.94
CA LYS A 14 -9.10 -9.39 -19.28
C LYS A 14 -8.85 -7.88 -19.32
N GLU A 15 -9.25 -7.19 -18.26
CA GLU A 15 -9.15 -5.76 -18.04
C GLU A 15 -7.68 -5.29 -17.96
N THR A 16 -6.76 -6.20 -17.60
CA THR A 16 -5.33 -5.88 -17.51
C THR A 16 -4.58 -6.12 -18.82
N LEU A 17 -5.18 -6.77 -19.82
CA LEU A 17 -4.54 -7.10 -21.10
C LEU A 17 -4.39 -5.92 -22.08
N THR A 18 -5.14 -4.83 -21.89
CA THR A 18 -5.14 -3.68 -22.81
C THR A 18 -4.82 -2.38 -22.07
N SER A 19 -3.88 -1.57 -22.55
CA SER A 19 -3.42 -0.34 -21.87
C SER A 19 -4.24 0.92 -22.17
N SER A 20 -5.21 0.87 -23.09
CA SER A 20 -5.96 2.04 -23.55
C SER A 20 -6.98 2.58 -22.54
N GLN A 21 -7.27 1.83 -21.49
CA GLN A 21 -8.26 2.17 -20.45
C GLN A 21 -7.71 1.86 -19.06
N PRO A 22 -8.05 2.64 -18.03
CA PRO A 22 -7.77 2.27 -16.65
C PRO A 22 -8.51 0.98 -16.25
N LEU A 23 -8.11 0.35 -15.14
CA LEU A 23 -8.91 -0.72 -14.55
C LEU A 23 -10.22 -0.11 -14.04
N PRO A 24 -11.38 -0.69 -14.40
CA PRO A 24 -12.66 -0.20 -13.93
C PRO A 24 -12.79 -0.48 -12.42
N GLY A 25 -13.56 0.36 -11.73
CA GLY A 25 -13.64 0.33 -10.26
C GLY A 25 -14.16 -1.00 -9.70
N ASP A 26 -15.02 -1.69 -10.45
CA ASP A 26 -15.60 -3.00 -10.15
C ASP A 26 -14.60 -4.16 -10.28
N ALA A 27 -13.49 -3.98 -11.01
CA ALA A 27 -12.42 -4.97 -11.08
C ALA A 27 -11.66 -5.12 -9.76
N TYR A 28 -11.74 -4.12 -8.88
CA TYR A 28 -11.08 -4.13 -7.58
C TYR A 28 -11.94 -4.88 -6.53
N PRO A 29 -11.36 -5.80 -5.74
CA PRO A 29 -12.11 -6.57 -4.75
C PRO A 29 -12.77 -5.73 -3.65
N SER A 30 -12.07 -4.70 -3.16
CA SER A 30 -12.59 -3.82 -2.13
C SER A 30 -13.30 -2.67 -2.80
N GLN A 31 -14.57 -2.38 -2.48
CA GLN A 31 -15.33 -1.26 -3.07
C GLN A 31 -15.33 -0.03 -2.14
N LEU A 32 -15.56 1.16 -2.70
CA LEU A 32 -15.66 2.40 -1.91
C LEU A 32 -16.91 2.31 -1.02
N GLN A 33 -16.72 2.48 0.29
CA GLN A 33 -17.79 2.39 1.31
C GLN A 33 -17.91 3.66 2.14
N LYS A 34 -16.82 4.40 2.31
CA LYS A 34 -16.76 5.64 3.08
C LYS A 34 -16.16 6.75 2.24
N GLU A 35 -16.67 7.96 2.45
CA GLU A 35 -16.18 9.19 1.86
C GLU A 35 -15.77 10.19 2.96
N GLY A 36 -14.97 11.19 2.60
CA GLY A 36 -14.42 12.16 3.54
C GLY A 36 -13.07 11.74 4.11
N GLU A 37 -12.75 12.23 5.31
CA GLU A 37 -11.43 12.09 5.92
C GLU A 37 -11.52 11.44 7.31
N GLU A 38 -10.59 10.52 7.59
CA GLU A 38 -10.42 9.90 8.90
C GLU A 38 -8.94 10.01 9.32
N LYS A 39 -8.68 10.41 10.57
CA LYS A 39 -7.32 10.54 11.10
C LYS A 39 -6.90 9.22 11.75
N VAL A 40 -5.78 8.68 11.27
CA VAL A 40 -5.11 7.53 11.88
C VAL A 40 -3.79 7.95 12.51
N ARG A 41 -3.41 7.31 13.62
CA ARG A 41 -2.11 7.48 14.28
C ARG A 41 -1.33 6.19 14.24
N LEU A 42 -0.14 6.22 13.66
CA LEU A 42 0.78 5.09 13.63
C LEU A 42 1.89 5.31 14.65
N HIS A 43 2.21 4.27 15.41
CA HIS A 43 3.34 4.25 16.33
C HIS A 43 4.45 3.40 15.74
N PHE A 44 5.63 4.01 15.60
CA PHE A 44 6.83 3.34 15.13
C PHE A 44 7.87 3.29 16.24
N GLU A 45 8.53 2.14 16.37
CA GLU A 45 9.68 1.95 17.26
C GLU A 45 10.82 1.34 16.43
N GLN A 46 11.95 2.03 16.37
CA GLN A 46 13.12 1.61 15.57
C GLN A 46 12.79 1.26 14.10
N GLY A 47 11.78 1.92 13.52
CA GLY A 47 11.32 1.69 12.15
C GLY A 47 10.18 0.68 12.01
N GLU A 48 9.86 -0.08 13.06
CA GLU A 48 8.79 -1.07 13.03
C GLU A 48 7.44 -0.49 13.47
N LEU A 49 6.35 -0.89 12.79
CA LEU A 49 4.99 -0.51 13.16
C LEU A 49 4.50 -1.32 14.37
N VAL A 50 4.51 -0.70 15.54
CA VAL A 50 4.15 -1.33 16.83
C VAL A 50 2.74 -0.98 17.32
N GLY A 51 2.09 0.04 16.74
CA GLY A 51 0.72 0.37 17.15
C GLY A 51 -0.06 1.25 16.18
N LEU A 52 -1.39 1.19 16.33
CA LEU A 52 -2.38 1.91 15.54
C LEU A 52 -3.42 2.53 16.47
N ASN A 53 -3.68 3.84 16.34
CA ASN A 53 -4.67 4.59 17.12
C ASN A 53 -4.54 4.42 18.65
N GLY A 54 -3.31 4.27 19.14
CA GLY A 54 -3.01 4.10 20.57
C GLY A 54 -3.14 2.65 21.08
N GLN A 55 -3.50 1.70 20.21
CA GLN A 55 -3.48 0.27 20.52
C GLN A 55 -2.18 -0.33 19.99
N PHE A 56 -1.51 -1.14 20.80
CA PHE A 56 -0.25 -1.80 20.46
C PHE A 56 -0.48 -3.30 20.26
N ASP A 57 0.10 -3.84 19.21
CA ASP A 57 0.00 -5.25 18.85
C ASP A 57 1.17 -5.62 17.92
N LYS A 58 1.26 -6.89 17.52
CA LYS A 58 2.21 -7.38 16.52
C LYS A 58 2.06 -6.60 15.21
N PRO A 59 3.17 -6.35 14.48
CA PRO A 59 3.12 -5.62 13.21
C PRO A 59 2.10 -6.17 12.22
N SER A 60 2.00 -7.51 12.10
CA SER A 60 1.02 -8.17 11.23
C SER A 60 -0.42 -7.79 11.57
N ASN A 61 -0.77 -7.73 12.86
CA ASN A 61 -2.12 -7.40 13.31
C ASN A 61 -2.42 -5.92 13.06
N ASN A 62 -1.45 -5.04 13.31
CA ASN A 62 -1.56 -3.61 13.01
C ASN A 62 -1.78 -3.37 11.50
N ILE A 63 -1.09 -4.12 10.63
CA ILE A 63 -1.27 -4.07 9.18
C ILE A 63 -2.69 -4.49 8.80
N VAL A 64 -3.20 -5.61 9.32
CA VAL A 64 -4.58 -6.07 9.05
C VAL A 64 -5.60 -5.03 9.52
N ALA A 65 -5.41 -4.46 10.70
CA ALA A 65 -6.31 -3.45 11.26
C ALA A 65 -6.32 -2.17 10.40
N LEU A 66 -5.14 -1.69 10.00
CA LEU A 66 -5.01 -0.52 9.13
C LEU A 66 -5.62 -0.77 7.74
N GLU A 67 -5.38 -1.95 7.16
CA GLU A 67 -5.91 -2.33 5.84
C GLU A 67 -7.45 -2.31 5.87
N LYS A 68 -8.05 -2.87 6.92
CA LYS A 68 -9.51 -2.90 7.10
C LYS A 68 -10.11 -1.50 7.23
N LEU A 69 -9.39 -0.54 7.81
CA LEU A 69 -9.85 0.84 7.90
C LEU A 69 -9.71 1.54 6.55
N ALA A 70 -8.51 1.50 5.97
CA ALA A 70 -8.16 2.27 4.78
C ALA A 70 -8.82 1.75 3.49
N ASN A 71 -9.07 0.45 3.39
CA ASN A 71 -9.71 -0.12 2.20
C ASN A 71 -11.15 0.39 1.99
N THR A 72 -11.84 0.80 3.06
CA THR A 72 -13.22 1.35 2.97
C THR A 72 -13.26 2.69 2.24
N PHE A 73 -12.12 3.38 2.14
CA PHE A 73 -11.93 4.61 1.40
C PHE A 73 -11.34 4.37 -0.01
N ALA A 74 -11.27 3.12 -0.47
CA ALA A 74 -10.65 2.75 -1.75
C ALA A 74 -9.18 3.18 -1.91
N ILE A 75 -8.45 3.36 -0.80
CA ILE A 75 -7.05 3.78 -0.80
C ILE A 75 -6.15 2.65 -1.31
N GLY A 76 -5.08 3.01 -2.03
CA GLY A 76 -4.05 2.06 -2.44
C GLY A 76 -4.39 1.25 -3.69
N ARG A 77 -5.42 1.65 -4.44
CA ARG A 77 -5.72 1.13 -5.78
C ARG A 77 -4.81 1.78 -6.81
N ASP A 78 -4.09 0.98 -7.58
CA ASP A 78 -3.28 1.48 -8.69
C ASP A 78 -2.94 0.35 -9.69
N ILE A 79 -2.23 0.71 -10.76
CA ILE A 79 -1.88 -0.17 -11.88
C ILE A 79 -0.39 -0.08 -12.13
N HIS A 80 0.28 -1.23 -12.15
CA HIS A 80 1.67 -1.33 -12.52
C HIS A 80 1.82 -1.90 -13.93
N VAL A 81 2.69 -1.29 -14.73
CA VAL A 81 3.20 -1.83 -15.99
C VAL A 81 4.70 -1.94 -15.88
N GLY A 82 5.24 -3.13 -16.13
CA GLY A 82 6.66 -3.40 -15.93
C GLY A 82 7.16 -4.60 -16.71
N ASP A 83 8.47 -4.80 -16.67
CA ASP A 83 9.12 -5.97 -17.26
C ASP A 83 9.03 -7.17 -16.32
N THR A 84 8.65 -8.31 -16.88
CA THR A 84 8.66 -9.59 -16.18
C THR A 84 10.02 -10.25 -16.32
N ILE A 85 10.33 -11.20 -15.43
CA ILE A 85 11.60 -11.95 -15.44
C ILE A 85 11.85 -12.71 -16.76
N ILE A 86 10.79 -13.06 -17.49
CA ILE A 86 10.87 -13.75 -18.78
C ILE A 86 10.99 -12.80 -19.98
N GLY A 87 11.14 -11.49 -19.75
CA GLY A 87 11.42 -10.50 -20.80
C GLY A 87 10.20 -9.96 -21.55
N ILE A 88 8.98 -10.17 -21.04
CA ILE A 88 7.76 -9.55 -21.58
C ILE A 88 7.24 -8.45 -20.66
N LYS A 89 6.44 -7.53 -21.21
CA LYS A 89 5.70 -6.54 -20.41
C LYS A 89 4.51 -7.21 -19.71
N GLY A 90 4.37 -6.95 -18.43
CA GLY A 90 3.21 -7.30 -17.62
C GLY A 90 2.44 -6.05 -17.22
N ARG A 91 1.12 -6.17 -17.10
CA ARG A 91 0.24 -5.14 -16.56
C ARG A 91 -0.69 -5.76 -15.52
N VAL A 92 -0.69 -5.19 -14.31
CA VAL A 92 -1.37 -5.75 -13.14
C VAL A 92 -1.96 -4.61 -12.31
N GLY A 93 -3.21 -4.75 -11.89
CA GLY A 93 -3.81 -3.86 -10.89
C GLY A 93 -3.48 -4.33 -9.48
N PHE A 94 -3.49 -3.44 -8.50
CA PHE A 94 -3.29 -3.82 -7.10
C PHE A 94 -4.09 -2.97 -6.12
N GLU A 95 -4.35 -3.52 -4.94
CA GLU A 95 -4.86 -2.85 -3.74
C GLU A 95 -3.88 -3.04 -2.59
N ALA A 96 -3.32 -1.96 -2.05
CA ALA A 96 -2.35 -2.01 -0.96
C ALA A 96 -2.51 -0.79 -0.03
N ALA A 97 -3.64 -0.70 0.66
CA ALA A 97 -4.01 0.50 1.42
C ALA A 97 -3.08 0.73 2.62
N ALA A 98 -2.89 -0.28 3.49
CA ALA A 98 -2.03 -0.21 4.65
C ALA A 98 -0.55 0.02 4.27
N PRO A 99 0.06 -0.74 3.35
CA PRO A 99 1.43 -0.49 2.91
C PRO A 99 1.68 0.94 2.44
N LEU A 100 0.76 1.49 1.64
CA LEU A 100 0.89 2.85 1.13
C LEU A 100 0.94 3.87 2.27
N ILE A 101 0.05 3.75 3.25
CA ILE A 101 0.00 4.63 4.42
C ILE A 101 1.25 4.44 5.30
N ILE A 102 1.64 3.19 5.56
CA ILE A 102 2.83 2.85 6.37
C ILE A 102 4.09 3.45 5.75
N PHE A 103 4.31 3.26 4.44
CA PHE A 103 5.48 3.82 3.76
C PHE A 103 5.50 5.34 3.80
N LYS A 104 4.37 6.01 3.56
CA LYS A 104 4.32 7.47 3.62
C LYS A 104 4.59 8.00 5.04
N ALA A 105 4.04 7.34 6.07
CA ALA A 105 4.30 7.70 7.46
C ALA A 105 5.76 7.43 7.86
N HIS A 106 6.31 6.29 7.48
CA HIS A 106 7.70 5.92 7.75
C HIS A 106 8.67 6.90 7.07
N HIS A 107 8.49 7.19 5.78
CA HIS A 107 9.31 8.17 5.06
C HIS A 107 9.25 9.56 5.71
N LEU A 108 8.09 9.97 6.22
CA LEU A 108 7.97 11.24 6.93
C LEU A 108 8.70 11.21 8.28
N LEU A 109 8.63 10.10 9.01
CA LEU A 109 9.35 9.94 10.28
C LEU A 109 10.87 9.97 10.06
N GLU A 110 11.35 9.28 9.03
CA GLU A 110 12.78 9.31 8.64
C GLU A 110 13.26 10.71 8.30
N LYS A 111 12.41 11.53 7.68
CA LYS A 111 12.73 12.95 7.43
C LYS A 111 13.00 13.74 8.71
N HIS A 112 12.37 13.34 9.81
CA HIS A 112 12.53 13.98 11.12
C HIS A 112 13.69 13.38 11.94
N THR A 113 14.03 12.11 11.73
CA THR A 113 15.00 11.39 12.59
C THR A 113 16.37 11.21 11.95
N LEU A 114 16.48 11.23 10.63
CA LEU A 114 17.74 11.03 9.90
C LEU A 114 18.31 12.36 9.40
N GLY A 115 19.64 12.51 9.45
CA GLY A 115 20.34 13.62 8.82
C GLY A 115 20.36 13.50 7.29
N LYS A 116 20.65 14.62 6.61
CA LYS A 116 20.70 14.70 5.13
C LYS A 116 21.48 13.57 4.47
N TRP A 117 22.69 13.28 4.96
CA TRP A 117 23.54 12.25 4.38
C TRP A 117 23.06 10.82 4.69
N GLN A 118 22.44 10.60 5.85
CA GLN A 118 21.83 9.30 6.16
C GLN A 118 20.65 9.01 5.22
N GLN A 119 19.80 10.01 4.96
CA GLN A 119 18.70 9.88 3.99
C GLN A 119 19.23 9.66 2.57
N TYR A 120 20.20 10.46 2.13
CA TYR A 120 20.80 10.33 0.81
C TYR A 120 21.35 8.92 0.56
N TRP A 121 22.14 8.38 1.49
CA TRP A 121 22.71 7.04 1.32
C TRP A 121 21.66 5.94 1.39
N LYS A 122 20.63 6.09 2.24
CA LYS A 122 19.53 5.14 2.31
C LYS A 122 18.76 5.03 0.99
N GLU A 123 18.58 6.12 0.25
CA GLU A 123 17.87 6.12 -1.04
C GLU A 123 18.66 5.46 -2.18
N GLN A 124 19.97 5.28 -2.04
CA GLN A 124 20.83 4.64 -3.05
C GLN A 124 20.96 3.12 -2.88
N LEU A 125 20.46 2.58 -1.76
CA LEU A 125 20.45 1.15 -1.45
C LEU A 125 19.18 0.50 -1.99
#